data_AF-A0A9N7MJK6-F1
#
_entry.id   AF-A0A9N7MJK6-F1
#
_cell.length_a   1.000
_cell.length_b   1.000
_cell.length_c   1.000
_cell.angle_alpha   90.00
_cell.angle_beta   90.00
_cell.angle_gamma   90.00
#
_symmetry.space_group_name_H-M   'P 1'
#
loop_
_entity.id
_entity.type
_entity.pdbx_description
1 polymer ?
#
loop_
_entity_poly.entity_id
_entity_poly.type
_entity_poly.pdbx_seq_one_letter_code
_entity_poly.pdbx_strand_id
1 'polypeptide(L)'
;MNPTLTAEAAAQLQEGIHLVFSRWAALRMAVENEWGGRDSLHKSHQLELSIFQRLTQTKEQVYIDDIEDMLDDFMLSLNTEIGDGSIEEVLSL
;
A
#
# COMPACT_ATOMS: atom_id res chain seq x y z
N MET A 1 12.72 -25.17 -8.42
CA MET A 1 13.50 -23.93 -8.23
C MET A 1 12.51 -22.89 -7.72
N ASN A 2 12.66 -22.42 -6.48
CA ASN A 2 11.90 -21.24 -6.04
C ASN A 2 12.39 -20.07 -6.89
N PRO A 3 11.53 -19.31 -7.58
CA PRO A 3 11.97 -18.12 -8.29
C PRO A 3 12.40 -17.11 -7.23
N THR A 4 13.71 -16.96 -7.04
CA THR A 4 14.26 -15.83 -6.30
C THR A 4 13.89 -14.58 -7.09
N LEU A 5 13.17 -13.65 -6.47
CA LEU A 5 12.81 -12.36 -7.08
C LEU A 5 14.09 -11.69 -7.61
N THR A 6 14.14 -11.41 -8.91
CA THR A 6 15.29 -10.72 -9.51
C THR A 6 15.29 -9.26 -9.07
N ALA A 7 16.46 -8.60 -9.09
CA ALA A 7 16.55 -7.17 -8.75
C ALA A 7 15.66 -6.30 -9.66
N GLU A 8 15.53 -6.69 -10.93
CA GLU A 8 14.65 -6.02 -11.89
C GLU A 8 13.17 -6.22 -11.54
N ALA A 9 12.74 -7.44 -11.22
CA ALA A 9 11.36 -7.72 -10.81
C ALA A 9 11.01 -7.02 -9.50
N ALA A 10 11.96 -6.94 -8.56
CA ALA A 10 11.80 -6.17 -7.33
C ALA A 10 11.60 -4.67 -7.60
N ALA A 11 12.41 -4.09 -8.49
CA ALA A 11 12.29 -2.68 -8.85
C ALA A 11 10.94 -2.38 -9.53
N GLN A 12 10.52 -3.24 -10.47
CA GLN A 12 9.22 -3.12 -11.15
C GLN A 12 8.05 -3.24 -10.18
N LEU A 13 8.13 -4.17 -9.22
CA LEU A 13 7.10 -4.31 -8.20
C LEU A 13 7.01 -3.07 -7.31
N GLN A 14 8.15 -2.55 -6.85
CA GLN A 14 8.18 -1.34 -6.02
C GLN A 14 7.64 -0.12 -6.79
N GLU A 15 7.99 0.02 -8.07
CA GLU A 15 7.43 1.06 -8.95
C GLU A 15 5.91 0.89 -9.13
N GLY A 16 5.43 -0.35 -9.32
CA GLY A 16 4.01 -0.65 -9.41
C GLY A 16 3.24 -0.25 -8.16
N ILE A 17 3.73 -0.61 -6.97
CA ILE A 17 3.14 -0.24 -5.68
C ILE A 17 3.06 1.29 -5.54
N HIS A 18 4.17 1.98 -5.84
CA HIS A 18 4.21 3.44 -5.80
C HIS A 18 3.20 4.06 -6.76
N LEU A 19 3.10 3.56 -8.00
CA LEU A 19 2.15 4.05 -9.00
C LEU A 19 0.70 3.87 -8.54
N VAL A 20 0.35 2.69 -8.03
CA VAL A 20 -1.00 2.40 -7.52
C VAL A 20 -1.38 3.37 -6.40
N PHE A 21 -0.52 3.56 -5.40
CA PHE A 21 -0.79 4.49 -4.29
C PHE A 21 -0.77 5.96 -4.71
N SER A 22 0.06 6.34 -5.68
CA SER A 22 0.05 7.69 -6.25
C SER A 22 -1.27 8.04 -6.98
N ARG A 23 -2.05 7.02 -7.38
CA ARG A 23 -3.34 7.19 -8.05
C ARG A 23 -4.51 7.15 -7.08
N TRP A 24 -4.34 6.57 -5.90
CA TRP A 24 -5.37 6.49 -4.87
C TRP A 24 -5.68 7.88 -4.31
N ALA A 25 -6.85 8.42 -4.67
CA ALA A 25 -7.23 9.79 -4.32
C ALA A 25 -7.33 10.00 -2.80
N ALA A 26 -7.91 9.05 -2.08
CA ALA A 26 -8.11 9.18 -0.64
C ALA A 26 -6.77 9.24 0.11
N LEU A 27 -5.82 8.36 -0.23
CA LEU A 27 -4.47 8.39 0.33
C LEU A 27 -3.77 9.72 0.04
N ARG A 28 -3.81 10.21 -1.20
CA ARG A 28 -3.21 11.50 -1.56
C ARG A 28 -3.81 12.63 -0.75
N MET A 29 -5.13 12.70 -0.64
CA MET A 29 -5.80 13.73 0.16
C MET A 29 -5.36 13.66 1.63
N ALA A 30 -5.29 12.45 2.20
CA ALA A 30 -4.87 12.27 3.59
C ALA A 30 -3.43 12.72 3.83
N VAL A 31 -2.53 12.44 2.89
CA VAL A 31 -1.12 12.85 2.96
C VAL A 31 -0.95 14.36 2.74
N GLU A 32 -1.57 14.92 1.69
CA GLU A 32 -1.45 16.34 1.33
C GLU A 32 -2.06 17.27 2.39
N ASN A 33 -3.15 16.83 3.03
CA ASN A 33 -3.81 17.60 4.09
C ASN A 33 -3.28 17.26 5.49
N GLU A 34 -2.24 16.42 5.60
CA GLU A 34 -1.65 16.01 6.86
C GLU A 34 -2.68 15.43 7.87
N TRP A 35 -3.70 14.70 7.39
CA TRP A 35 -4.77 14.19 8.25
C TRP A 35 -4.25 13.22 9.33
N GLY A 36 -3.17 12.49 9.04
CA GLY A 36 -2.44 11.67 10.00
C GLY A 36 -1.31 12.38 10.75
N GLY A 37 -1.20 13.71 10.61
CA GLY A 37 -0.10 14.53 11.13
C GLY A 37 0.98 14.84 10.07
N ARG A 38 2.00 15.63 10.47
CA ARG A 38 3.12 16.03 9.61
C ARG A 38 3.97 14.87 9.08
N ASP A 39 3.83 13.70 9.69
CA ASP A 39 4.49 12.46 9.29
C ASP A 39 3.65 11.61 8.33
N SER A 40 2.48 12.08 7.87
CA SER A 40 1.61 11.34 6.92
C SER A 40 2.36 10.91 5.66
N LEU A 41 3.23 11.76 5.11
CA LEU A 41 4.06 11.41 3.97
C LEU A 41 5.05 10.28 4.30
N HIS A 42 5.67 10.33 5.49
CA HIS A 42 6.57 9.27 5.92
C HIS A 42 5.82 7.94 6.12
N LYS A 43 4.64 7.99 6.73
CA LYS A 43 3.73 6.84 6.89
C LYS A 43 3.37 6.22 5.53
N SER A 44 3.06 7.03 4.53
CA SER A 44 2.77 6.55 3.17
C SER A 44 3.94 5.78 2.56
N HIS A 45 5.18 6.27 2.69
CA HIS A 45 6.35 5.53 2.22
C HIS A 45 6.59 4.24 3.03
N GLN A 46 6.29 4.23 4.32
CA GLN A 46 6.37 3.01 5.14
C GLN A 46 5.33 1.97 4.70
N LEU A 47 4.13 2.39 4.28
CA LEU A 47 3.11 1.51 3.73
C LEU A 47 3.62 0.83 2.45
N GLU A 48 4.18 1.59 1.50
CA GLU A 48 4.77 1.04 0.27
C GLU A 48 5.79 -0.06 0.57
N LEU A 49 6.70 0.19 1.53
CA LEU A 49 7.70 -0.78 1.96
C LEU A 49 7.08 -2.01 2.63
N SER A 50 6.05 -1.81 3.45
CA SER A 50 5.36 -2.90 4.16
C SER A 50 4.63 -3.83 3.18
N ILE A 51 3.97 -3.26 2.17
CA ILE A 51 3.32 -4.01 1.10
C ILE A 51 4.36 -4.75 0.25
N PHE A 52 5.44 -4.08 -0.12
CA PHE A 52 6.53 -4.73 -0.86
C PHE A 52 7.10 -5.92 -0.07
N GLN A 53 7.36 -5.77 1.22
CA GLN A 53 7.84 -6.85 2.08
C GLN A 53 6.81 -7.98 2.18
N ARG A 54 5.52 -7.66 2.35
CA ARG A 54 4.43 -8.65 2.37
C ARG A 54 4.35 -9.43 1.06
N LEU A 55 4.51 -8.80 -0.09
CA LEU A 55 4.46 -9.48 -1.38
C LEU A 55 5.71 -10.33 -1.69
N THR A 56 6.87 -10.00 -1.09
CA THR A 56 8.15 -10.60 -1.46
C THR A 56 8.76 -11.54 -0.42
N GLN A 57 8.44 -11.35 0.86
CA GLN A 57 9.05 -12.08 1.99
C GLN A 57 8.12 -13.14 2.60
N THR A 58 6.81 -13.06 2.34
CA THR A 58 5.86 -14.01 2.91
C THR A 58 5.96 -15.35 2.19
N LYS A 59 6.27 -16.42 2.94
CA LYS A 59 6.24 -17.81 2.43
C LYS A 59 4.81 -18.34 2.31
N GLU A 60 3.88 -17.71 3.03
CA GLU A 60 2.45 -17.99 2.98
C GLU A 60 1.79 -17.20 1.86
N GLN A 61 0.67 -17.73 1.39
CA GLN A 61 -0.17 -17.11 0.38
C GLN A 61 -0.66 -15.77 0.94
N VAL A 62 -0.34 -14.67 0.24
CA VAL A 62 -0.89 -13.36 0.58
C VAL A 62 -2.32 -13.32 0.07
N TYR A 63 -3.28 -13.17 0.97
CA TYR A 63 -4.68 -13.00 0.62
C TYR A 63 -4.99 -11.52 0.39
N ILE A 64 -5.87 -11.24 -0.57
CA ILE A 64 -6.28 -9.87 -0.89
C ILE A 64 -6.93 -9.23 0.33
N ASP A 65 -7.79 -9.97 1.03
CA ASP A 65 -8.46 -9.54 2.27
C ASP A 65 -7.46 -9.06 3.33
N ASP A 66 -6.30 -9.73 3.49
CA ASP A 66 -5.29 -9.29 4.45
C ASP A 66 -4.64 -7.95 4.04
N ILE A 67 -4.58 -7.66 2.74
CA ILE A 67 -4.03 -6.40 2.23
C ILE A 67 -5.08 -5.30 2.35
N GLU A 68 -6.35 -5.63 2.10
CA GLU A 68 -7.49 -4.74 2.31
C GLU A 68 -7.55 -4.27 3.77
N ASP A 69 -7.53 -5.19 4.74
CA ASP A 69 -7.50 -4.87 6.17
C ASP A 69 -6.30 -3.98 6.54
N MET A 70 -5.11 -4.28 5.99
CA MET A 70 -3.91 -3.46 6.21
C MET A 70 -4.06 -2.02 5.67
N LEU A 71 -4.73 -1.85 4.53
CA LEU A 71 -4.96 -0.54 3.92
C LEU A 71 -6.02 0.25 4.69
N ASP A 72 -7.07 -0.41 5.17
CA ASP A 72 -8.10 0.22 6.00
C ASP A 72 -7.51 0.71 7.33
N ASP A 73 -6.80 -0.17 8.05
CA ASP A 73 -6.09 0.16 9.29
C ASP A 73 -5.10 1.33 9.09
N PHE A 74 -4.41 1.34 7.95
CA PHE A 74 -3.50 2.43 7.61
C PHE A 74 -4.23 3.75 7.40
N MET A 75 -5.35 3.76 6.68
CA MET A 75 -6.14 4.97 6.44
C MET A 75 -6.75 5.49 7.74
N LEU A 76 -7.20 4.60 8.63
CA LEU A 76 -7.60 4.96 9.99
C LEU A 76 -6.46 5.62 10.77
N SER A 77 -5.22 5.16 10.60
CA SER A 77 -4.03 5.80 11.19
C SER A 77 -3.74 7.20 10.63
N LEU A 78 -4.27 7.51 9.44
CA LEU A 78 -4.30 8.84 8.84
C LEU A 78 -5.58 9.62 9.17
N ASN A 79 -6.35 9.18 10.17
CA ASN A 79 -7.62 9.78 10.56
C ASN A 79 -8.63 9.84 9.40
N THR A 80 -8.61 8.82 8.53
CA THR A 80 -9.48 8.70 7.37
C THR A 80 -10.24 7.38 7.44
N GLU A 81 -11.57 7.45 7.51
CA GLU A 81 -12.43 6.28 7.36
C GLU A 81 -12.71 6.09 5.86
N ILE A 82 -12.38 4.93 5.31
CA ILE A 82 -12.62 4.59 3.90
C ILE A 82 -13.78 3.61 3.84
N GLY A 83 -14.83 3.98 3.10
CA GLY A 83 -15.98 3.12 2.84
C GLY A 83 -16.60 3.38 1.47
N ASP A 84 -15.82 3.96 0.56
CA ASP A 84 -16.24 4.39 -0.78
C ASP A 84 -15.92 3.34 -1.87
N GLY A 85 -15.36 2.19 -1.49
CA GLY A 85 -14.95 1.12 -2.41
C GLY A 85 -13.60 1.37 -3.11
N SER A 86 -12.86 2.40 -2.69
CA SER A 86 -11.59 2.77 -3.35
C SER A 86 -10.43 1.82 -3.03
N ILE A 87 -10.50 1.07 -1.92
CA ILE A 87 -9.48 0.06 -1.59
C ILE A 87 -9.55 -1.10 -2.58
N GLU A 88 -10.75 -1.58 -2.88
CA GLU A 88 -11.01 -2.68 -3.80
C GLU A 88 -10.61 -2.30 -5.23
N GLU A 89 -10.84 -1.04 -5.63
CA GLU A 89 -10.35 -0.52 -6.91
C GLU A 89 -8.81 -0.55 -6.96
N VAL A 90 -8.15 -0.08 -5.90
CA VAL A 90 -6.68 -0.03 -5.77
C VAL A 90 -6.07 -1.43 -5.81
N LEU A 91 -6.70 -2.42 -5.18
CA LEU A 91 -6.23 -3.81 -5.16
C LEU A 91 -6.48 -4.56 -6.47
N SER A 92 -7.34 -4.04 -7.33
CA SER A 92 -7.67 -4.64 -8.63
C SER A 92 -6.76 -4.24 -9.79
N LEU A 93 -5.85 -3.26 -9.58
CA LEU A 93 -4.92 -2.70 -10.56
C LEU A 93 -3.63 -3.52 -10.71
#